data_AF-A0A6V8QJD6-F1
#
_entry.id   AF-A0A6V8QJD6-F1
#
_cell.length_a   1.000
_cell.length_b   1.000
_cell.length_c   1.000
_cell.angle_alpha   90.00
_cell.angle_beta   90.00
_cell.angle_gamma   90.00
#
_symmetry.space_group_name_H-M   'P 1'
#
loop_
_entity.id
_entity.type
_entity.pdbx_description
1 polymer ?
#
loop_
_entity_poly.entity_id
_entity_poly.type
_entity_poly.pdbx_seq_one_letter_code
_entity_poly.pdbx_strand_id
1 'polypeptide(L)' 'MWRVDPSSDKFHGYKYSLVYIVGGERVIGYDNGEGRGDHRHYSNRMEPYKFRGLKKLTEDFYRDVERYREESL' A
#
# COMPACT_ATOMS: atom_id res chain seq x y z
N MET A 1 1.87 -10.65 1.28
CA MET A 1 0.72 -10.59 0.35
C MET A 1 0.07 -11.97 0.33
N TRP A 2 -1.26 -12.05 0.20
CA TRP A 2 -2.01 -13.29 0.23
C TRP A 2 -2.97 -13.37 -0.96
N ARG A 3 -3.09 -14.55 -1.58
CA ARG A 3 -4.18 -14.85 -2.50
C ARG A 3 -5.41 -15.23 -1.68
N VAL A 4 -6.56 -14.67 -2.00
CA VAL A 4 -7.83 -14.92 -1.33
C VAL A 4 -8.91 -15.12 -2.39
N ASP A 5 -10.01 -15.76 -2.02
CA ASP A 5 -11.17 -15.83 -2.92
C ASP A 5 -11.68 -14.41 -3.22
N PRO A 6 -11.94 -14.09 -4.49
CA PRO A 6 -12.50 -12.80 -4.84
C PRO A 6 -13.84 -12.57 -4.12
N SER A 7 -13.99 -11.38 -3.55
CA SER A 7 -15.22 -10.94 -2.90
C SER A 7 -15.54 -9.50 -3.31
N SER A 8 -16.70 -9.00 -2.90
CA SER A 8 -17.07 -7.59 -3.06
C SER A 8 -16.11 -6.61 -2.37
N ASP A 9 -15.27 -7.11 -1.46
CA ASP A 9 -14.27 -6.32 -0.74
C ASP A 9 -12.83 -6.62 -1.22
N LYS A 10 -12.65 -7.71 -1.96
CA LYS A 10 -11.37 -8.18 -2.50
C LYS A 10 -11.51 -8.54 -3.97
N PHE A 11 -11.96 -7.58 -4.78
CA PHE A 11 -12.23 -7.77 -6.21
C PHE A 11 -11.06 -8.40 -6.98
N HIS A 12 -9.84 -8.14 -6.56
CA HIS A 12 -8.63 -8.59 -7.22
C HIS A 12 -8.14 -9.98 -6.78
N GLY A 13 -8.79 -10.62 -5.79
CA GLY A 13 -8.36 -11.92 -5.24
C GLY A 13 -7.06 -11.85 -4.44
N TYR A 14 -6.73 -10.67 -3.91
CA TYR A 14 -5.52 -10.45 -3.11
C TYR A 14 -5.83 -9.64 -1.85
N LYS A 15 -5.23 -10.04 -0.73
CA LYS A 15 -5.12 -9.24 0.50
C LYS A 15 -3.66 -8.83 0.68
N TYR A 16 -3.40 -7.55 0.87
CA TYR A 16 -2.03 -7.05 1.00
C TYR A 16 -1.91 -5.97 2.07
N SER A 17 -0.70 -5.90 2.64
CA SER A 17 -0.24 -4.85 3.54
C SER A 17 1.26 -4.75 3.35
N LEU A 18 1.71 -3.66 2.73
CA LEU A 18 3.11 -3.30 2.54
C LEU A 18 3.34 -2.07 3.40
N VAL A 19 4.35 -2.09 4.25
CA VAL A 19 4.58 -1.04 5.25
C VAL A 19 6.06 -0.72 5.31
N TYR A 20 6.39 0.57 5.33
CA TYR A 20 7.71 1.09 5.65
C TYR A 20 7.60 1.93 6.92
N ILE A 21 8.44 1.58 7.91
CA ILE A 21 8.40 2.16 9.26
C ILE A 21 9.74 2.84 9.54
N VAL A 22 9.69 4.07 10.03
CA VAL A 22 10.87 4.84 10.46
C VAL A 22 10.58 5.36 11.86
N GLY A 23 11.49 5.14 12.81
CA GLY A 23 11.31 5.59 14.20
C GLY A 23 10.09 4.99 14.93
N GLY A 24 9.57 3.85 14.46
CA GLY A 24 8.35 3.24 15.01
C GLY A 24 7.05 3.75 14.39
N GLU A 25 7.11 4.72 13.46
CA GLU A 25 5.95 5.25 12.76
C GLU A 25 5.85 4.72 11.33
N ARG A 26 4.64 4.35 10.90
CA ARG A 26 4.36 4.02 9.50
C ARG A 26 4.42 5.29 8.67
N VAL A 27 5.44 5.39 7.82
CA VAL A 27 5.63 6.55 6.93
C VAL A 27 5.19 6.25 5.50
N ILE A 28 5.26 5.00 5.05
CA ILE A 28 4.64 4.56 3.78
C ILE A 28 3.85 3.29 4.05
N GLY A 29 2.71 3.13 3.39
CA GLY A 29 2.20 1.79 3.20
C GLY A 29 1.01 1.67 2.28
N TYR A 30 0.79 0.47 1.76
CA TYR A 30 -0.27 0.15 0.84
C TYR A 30 -1.04 -1.03 1.42
N ASP A 31 -2.35 -0.89 1.58
CA ASP A 31 -3.18 -1.97 2.07
C ASP A 31 -4.61 -1.88 1.52
N ASN A 32 -5.33 -2.97 1.63
CA ASN A 32 -6.72 -3.06 1.20
C ASN A 32 -7.62 -3.57 2.32
N GLY A 33 -7.50 -2.97 3.52
CA GLY A 33 -8.31 -3.34 4.69
C GLY A 33 -9.81 -3.47 4.41
N GLU A 34 -10.49 -4.28 5.22
CA GLU A 34 -11.90 -4.63 5.03
C GLU A 34 -12.80 -3.38 5.01
N GLY A 35 -13.63 -3.27 3.97
CA GLY A 35 -14.57 -2.18 3.77
C GLY A 35 -13.94 -0.84 3.38
N ARG A 36 -12.61 -0.79 3.15
CA ARG A 36 -11.89 0.46 2.81
C ARG A 36 -11.48 0.55 1.35
N GLY A 37 -11.44 -0.59 0.66
CA GLY A 37 -10.83 -0.69 -0.65
C GLY A 37 -9.30 -0.48 -0.61
N ASP A 38 -8.70 -0.48 -1.79
CA ASP A 38 -7.27 -0.27 -1.98
C ASP A 38 -6.89 1.18 -1.62
N HIS A 39 -5.91 1.35 -0.73
CA HIS A 39 -5.44 2.68 -0.36
C HIS A 39 -3.95 2.70 0.00
N ARG A 40 -3.41 3.92 -0.07
CA ARG A 40 -2.03 4.25 0.23
C ARG A 40 -1.96 5.22 1.39
N HIS A 41 -0.93 5.04 2.21
CA HIS A 41 -0.51 5.93 3.28
C HIS A 41 0.84 6.51 2.85
N TYR A 42 0.95 7.83 2.86
CA TYR A 42 2.19 8.58 2.65
C TYR A 42 2.30 9.64 3.74
N SER A 43 3.24 9.45 4.66
CA SER A 43 3.35 10.16 5.93
C SER A 43 2.00 10.15 6.67
N ASN A 44 1.41 11.32 6.92
CA ASN A 44 0.13 11.47 7.61
C ASN A 44 -1.09 11.51 6.67
N ARG A 45 -0.92 11.20 5.37
CA ARG A 45 -1.99 11.27 4.36
C ARG A 45 -2.40 9.88 3.93
N MET A 46 -3.71 9.67 3.87
CA MET A 46 -4.33 8.48 3.30
C MET A 46 -5.08 8.85 2.02
N GLU A 47 -4.90 8.09 0.96
CA GLU A 47 -5.58 8.32 -0.31
C GLU A 47 -5.95 7.01 -1.03
N PRO A 48 -7.03 7.00 -1.82
CA PRO A 48 -7.40 5.84 -2.62
C PRO A 48 -6.26 5.41 -3.55
N TYR A 49 -6.03 4.11 -3.66
CA TYR A 49 -5.03 3.54 -4.55
C TYR A 49 -5.71 2.74 -5.66
N LYS A 50 -5.40 3.05 -6.92
CA LYS A 50 -5.93 2.28 -8.05
C LYS A 50 -5.06 1.04 -8.27
N PHE A 51 -5.50 -0.11 -7.75
CA PHE A 51 -4.81 -1.37 -7.98
C PHE A 51 -4.75 -1.72 -9.48
N ARG A 52 -3.56 -2.07 -9.97
CA ARG A 52 -3.31 -2.50 -11.36
C ARG A 52 -2.60 -3.85 -11.47
N GLY A 53 -2.44 -4.54 -10.34
CA GLY A 53 -1.68 -5.79 -10.25
C GLY A 53 -0.51 -5.71 -9.26
N LEU A 54 -0.05 -6.87 -8.81
CA LEU A 54 0.98 -6.99 -7.77
C LEU A 54 2.32 -6.36 -8.16
N LYS A 55 2.73 -6.46 -9.44
CA LYS A 55 3.96 -5.84 -9.94
C LYS A 55 3.90 -4.32 -9.76
N LYS A 56 2.79 -3.70 -10.20
CA LYS A 56 2.60 -2.25 -10.12
C LYS A 56 2.49 -1.77 -8.67
N LEU A 57 1.77 -2.51 -7.83
CA LEU A 57 1.70 -2.28 -6.39
C LEU A 57 3.10 -2.24 -5.74
N THR A 58 3.95 -3.20 -6.09
CA THR A 58 5.30 -3.31 -5.52
C THR A 58 6.21 -2.19 -6.04
N GLU A 59 6.17 -1.88 -7.34
CA GLU A 59 6.91 -0.76 -7.95
C GLU A 59 6.51 0.59 -7.33
N ASP A 60 5.21 0.83 -7.17
CA ASP A 60 4.72 2.08 -6.59
C ASP A 60 5.13 2.20 -5.12
N PHE A 61 5.07 1.11 -4.35
CA PHE A 61 5.55 1.08 -2.96
C PHE A 61 7.03 1.45 -2.85
N TYR A 62 7.92 0.79 -3.62
CA TYR A 62 9.35 1.07 -3.56
C TYR A 62 9.68 2.49 -4.02
N ARG A 63 8.99 3.01 -5.05
CA ARG A 63 9.19 4.39 -5.48
C ARG A 63 8.88 5.39 -4.36
N ASP A 64 7.82 5.16 -3.60
CA ASP A 64 7.48 6.03 -2.48
C ASP A 64 8.44 5.89 -1.30
N VAL A 65 8.97 4.69 -1.06
CA VAL A 65 10.03 4.48 -0.06
C VAL A 65 11.29 5.27 -0.45
N GLU A 66 11.74 5.17 -1.70
CA GLU A 66 12.92 5.93 -2.16
C GLU A 66 12.66 7.43 -2.11
N ARG A 67 11.48 7.88 -2.56
CA ARG A 67 11.10 9.28 -2.47
C ARG A 67 11.10 9.80 -1.03
N TYR A 68 10.54 9.04 -0.09
CA TYR A 68 10.56 9.42 1.33
C TYR A 68 12.00 9.52 1.86
N ARG A 69 12.87 8.58 1.48
CA ARG A 69 14.29 8.60 1.87
C ARG A 69 15.02 9.82 1.32
N GLU A 70 14.79 10.18 0.07
CA GLU A 70 15.35 11.40 -0.55
C GLU A 70 14.83 12.68 0.12
N GLU A 71 13.54 12.75 0.47
CA GLU A 71 12.91 13.88 1.15
C GLU A 71 13.34 14.02 2.63
N SER A 72 13.92 12.98 3.22
CA SER A 72 14.34 12.93 4.63
C SER A 72 15.85 13.10 4.84
N LEU A 73 16.62 13.28 3.77
CA LEU A 73 18.04 13.66 3.79
C LEU A 73 18.20 15.17 3.92
#